data_AF-A0A3E1P2S0-F1
#
_entry.id   AF-A0A3E1P2S0-F1
#
_cell.length_a   1.000
_cell.length_b   1.000
_cell.length_c   1.000
_cell.angle_alpha   90.00
_cell.angle_beta   90.00
_cell.angle_gamma   90.00
#
_symmetry.space_group_name_H-M   'P 1'
#
loop_
_entity.id
_entity.type
_entity.pdbx_description
1 polymer ?
#
loop_
_entity_poly.entity_id
_entity_poly.type
_entity_poly.pdbx_seq_one_letter_code
_entity_poly.pdbx_strand_id
1 'polypeptide(L)'
;MKLQRIEQKNLRDHYYLNGHDDCYYLLEYMPGEDFDYSEANQLIPNFKKKRGASGWKYKGQAISKVAEYLEDAIDDLDLAGCTLVPIPPSKIKTNPQYDDRMTQVLNRLNSEGNLDVREIINAIEDRDASHLSGDHRPKLDDLVENYELDLEECEELKSTVVLFDDLITAGAHFKACKQVIQDAFPDIKVIGVFIARRVVPDPFSDFLDGV
;
A
#
# COMPACT_ATOMS: atom_id res chain seq x y z
N MET A 1 10.82 -8.07 11.94
CA MET A 1 9.74 -7.06 12.00
C MET A 1 8.46 -7.73 12.46
N LYS A 2 7.37 -6.99 12.77
CA LYS A 2 6.06 -7.62 13.06
C LYS A 2 4.93 -6.80 12.47
N LEU A 3 3.97 -7.48 11.84
CA LEU A 3 2.75 -6.85 11.34
C LEU A 3 1.84 -6.43 12.49
N GLN A 4 1.38 -5.19 12.44
CA GLN A 4 0.41 -4.62 13.37
C GLN A 4 -0.92 -4.43 12.66
N ARG A 5 -2.01 -4.86 13.30
CA ARG A 5 -3.36 -4.67 12.75
C ARG A 5 -3.79 -3.21 12.92
N ILE A 6 -4.47 -2.66 11.91
CA ILE A 6 -5.21 -1.40 12.05
C ILE A 6 -6.41 -1.66 12.95
N GLU A 7 -6.44 -1.01 14.11
CA GLU A 7 -7.49 -1.19 15.12
C GLU A 7 -8.49 -0.03 15.07
N GLN A 8 -9.58 -0.17 15.83
CA GLN A 8 -10.65 0.84 15.94
C GLN A 8 -10.11 2.25 16.23
N LYS A 9 -9.07 2.36 17.07
CA LYS A 9 -8.42 3.64 17.44
C LYS A 9 -7.76 4.35 16.26
N ASN A 10 -7.36 3.59 15.23
CA ASN A 10 -6.68 4.10 14.04
C ASN A 10 -7.66 4.52 12.94
N LEU A 11 -8.92 4.06 12.96
CA LEU A 11 -9.89 4.29 11.88
C LEU A 11 -10.18 5.77 11.64
N ARG A 12 -10.03 6.64 12.65
CA ARG A 12 -10.15 8.10 12.49
C ARG A 12 -9.16 8.66 11.46
N ASP A 13 -7.96 8.08 11.37
CA ASP A 13 -6.89 8.50 10.46
C ASP A 13 -7.11 7.92 9.05
N HIS A 14 -7.92 6.85 8.95
CA HIS A 14 -8.14 5.99 7.79
C HIS A 14 -9.64 5.85 7.48
N TYR A 15 -10.33 6.97 7.33
CA TYR A 15 -11.81 7.06 7.34
C TYR A 15 -12.56 6.27 6.25
N TYR A 16 -11.89 5.70 5.23
CA TYR A 16 -12.52 4.76 4.30
C TYR A 16 -12.55 3.32 4.84
N LEU A 17 -11.68 2.99 5.80
CA LEU A 17 -11.67 1.69 6.45
C LEU A 17 -12.77 1.59 7.51
N ASN A 18 -13.22 0.36 7.76
CA ASN A 18 -14.12 0.03 8.85
C ASN A 18 -13.59 -1.17 9.66
N GLY A 19 -14.27 -1.50 10.77
CA GLY A 19 -13.85 -2.57 11.68
C GLY A 19 -13.82 -3.98 11.07
N HIS A 20 -14.39 -4.19 9.89
CA HIS A 20 -14.35 -5.45 9.14
C HIS A 20 -13.22 -5.52 8.10
N ASP A 21 -12.46 -4.43 7.92
CA ASP A 21 -11.30 -4.43 7.04
C ASP A 21 -10.08 -5.01 7.79
N ASP A 22 -9.61 -6.17 7.35
CA ASP A 22 -8.38 -6.80 7.83
C ASP A 22 -7.18 -6.11 7.17
N CYS A 23 -6.69 -5.04 7.78
CA CYS A 23 -5.54 -4.26 7.31
C CYS A 23 -4.40 -4.28 8.32
N TYR A 24 -3.17 -4.38 7.83
CA TYR A 24 -1.95 -4.48 8.63
C TYR A 24 -0.86 -3.53 8.14
N TYR A 25 0.02 -3.09 9.03
CA TYR A 25 1.14 -2.21 8.72
C TYR A 25 2.40 -2.62 9.49
N LEU A 26 3.58 -2.24 8.99
CA LEU A 26 4.86 -2.47 9.67
C LEU A 26 5.34 -1.27 10.46
N LEU A 27 5.24 -0.08 9.87
CA LEU A 27 5.82 1.15 10.40
C LEU A 27 4.81 2.29 10.53
N GLU A 28 5.19 3.35 11.24
CA GLU A 28 4.41 4.56 11.39
C GLU A 28 5.13 5.74 10.72
N TYR A 29 4.45 6.38 9.77
CA TYR A 29 4.97 7.52 9.02
C TYR A 29 4.34 8.82 9.52
N MET A 30 5.19 9.79 9.94
CA MET A 30 4.75 11.12 10.36
C MET A 30 4.82 12.10 9.18
N PRO A 31 3.70 12.60 8.65
CA PRO A 31 3.72 13.63 7.62
C PRO A 31 4.31 14.95 8.14
N GLY A 32 5.14 15.59 7.33
CA GLY A 32 5.66 16.93 7.61
C GLY A 32 6.92 16.97 8.48
N GLU A 33 7.25 15.85 9.12
CA GLU A 33 8.50 15.68 9.87
C GLU A 33 9.72 15.49 8.96
N ASP A 34 10.89 15.73 9.53
CA ASP A 34 12.18 15.56 8.86
C ASP A 34 12.48 14.11 8.46
N PHE A 35 13.40 13.96 7.51
CA PHE A 35 13.75 12.66 6.93
C PHE A 35 14.38 11.67 7.92
N ASP A 36 15.00 12.16 8.99
CA ASP A 36 15.62 11.38 10.06
C ASP A 36 14.73 11.23 11.31
N TYR A 37 13.50 11.75 11.28
CA TYR A 37 12.55 11.64 12.39
C TYR A 37 12.24 10.18 12.76
N SER A 38 12.03 9.34 11.76
CA SER A 38 11.75 7.92 11.94
C SER A 38 12.27 7.11 10.76
N GLU A 39 12.34 5.80 10.97
CA GLU A 39 12.67 4.84 9.93
C GLU A 39 11.71 4.92 8.73
N ALA A 40 10.40 5.08 8.97
CA ALA A 40 9.41 5.24 7.89
C ALA A 40 9.59 6.57 7.15
N ASN A 41 9.91 7.65 7.87
CA ASN A 41 10.19 8.98 7.32
C ASN A 41 11.43 8.96 6.41
N GLN A 42 12.35 8.04 6.64
CA GLN A 42 13.48 7.78 5.76
C GLN A 42 13.12 6.88 4.58
N LEU A 43 12.48 5.75 4.88
CA LEU A 43 12.25 4.65 3.95
C LEU A 43 11.22 5.01 2.88
N ILE A 44 10.07 5.55 3.29
CA ILE A 44 8.95 5.83 2.37
C ILE A 44 9.35 6.84 1.29
N PRO A 45 9.97 8.00 1.58
CA PRO A 45 10.39 8.93 0.53
C PRO A 45 11.44 8.34 -0.42
N ASN A 46 12.37 7.51 0.08
CA ASN A 46 13.35 6.81 -0.76
C ASN A 46 12.69 5.77 -1.67
N PHE A 47 11.73 5.02 -1.13
CA PHE A 47 10.94 4.04 -1.86
C PHE A 47 10.13 4.69 -3.00
N LYS A 48 9.57 5.88 -2.75
CA LYS A 48 8.79 6.67 -3.72
C LYS A 48 9.63 7.49 -4.71
N LYS A 49 10.98 7.46 -4.66
CA LYS A 49 11.81 8.20 -5.62
C LYS A 49 11.48 7.79 -7.06
N LYS A 50 11.56 8.74 -7.98
CA LYS A 50 11.34 8.56 -9.43
C LYS A 50 12.65 8.64 -10.21
N ARG A 51 12.72 7.98 -11.38
CA ARG A 51 13.91 8.01 -12.24
C ARG A 51 14.27 9.46 -12.58
N GLY A 52 15.54 9.79 -12.49
CA GLY A 52 16.04 11.15 -12.74
C GLY A 52 15.91 12.12 -11.56
N ALA A 53 15.20 11.76 -10.48
CA ALA A 53 15.14 12.59 -9.28
C ALA A 53 16.41 12.48 -8.44
N SER A 54 16.74 13.55 -7.69
CA SER A 54 17.81 13.53 -6.71
C SER A 54 17.58 12.43 -5.66
N GLY A 55 18.62 11.64 -5.40
CA GLY A 55 18.56 10.49 -4.49
C GLY A 55 17.98 9.21 -5.10
N TRP A 56 17.75 9.13 -6.42
CA TRP A 56 17.28 7.91 -7.09
C TRP A 56 18.10 6.65 -6.74
N LYS A 57 19.41 6.81 -6.53
CA LYS A 57 20.31 5.72 -6.10
C LYS A 57 19.86 5.00 -4.81
N TYR A 58 19.10 5.67 -3.94
CA TYR A 58 18.60 5.09 -2.68
C TYR A 58 17.34 4.24 -2.87
N LYS A 59 16.64 4.34 -4.02
CA LYS A 59 15.40 3.58 -4.24
C LYS A 59 15.63 2.07 -4.23
N GLY A 60 16.70 1.60 -4.89
CA GLY A 60 17.02 0.17 -4.91
C GLY A 60 17.26 -0.39 -3.51
N GLN A 61 17.97 0.38 -2.66
CA GLN A 61 18.19 0.03 -1.26
C GLN A 61 16.88 0.01 -0.47
N ALA A 62 16.00 0.99 -0.70
CA ALA A 62 14.68 1.02 -0.07
C ALA A 62 13.81 -0.18 -0.49
N ILE A 63 13.82 -0.57 -1.78
CA ILE A 63 13.11 -1.77 -2.28
C ILE A 63 13.62 -3.03 -1.58
N SER A 64 14.95 -3.21 -1.50
CA SER A 64 15.55 -4.34 -0.77
C SER A 64 15.15 -4.34 0.70
N LYS A 65 15.19 -3.17 1.36
CA LYS A 65 14.84 -3.03 2.78
C LYS A 65 13.37 -3.38 3.05
N VAL A 66 12.46 -2.95 2.18
CA VAL A 66 11.04 -3.29 2.29
C VAL A 66 10.82 -4.79 2.11
N ALA A 67 11.51 -5.43 1.16
CA ALA A 67 11.43 -6.87 0.99
C ALA A 67 11.92 -7.61 2.26
N GLU A 68 13.06 -7.21 2.83
CA GLU A 68 13.56 -7.77 4.11
C GLU A 68 12.53 -7.63 5.24
N TYR A 69 11.89 -6.47 5.37
CA TYR A 69 10.89 -6.26 6.42
C TYR A 69 9.63 -7.08 6.25
N LEU A 70 9.22 -7.28 5.01
CA LEU A 70 8.10 -8.13 4.71
C LEU A 70 8.48 -9.60 4.96
N GLU A 71 9.62 -10.08 4.48
CA GLU A 71 10.12 -11.43 4.75
C GLU A 71 10.13 -11.73 6.27
N ASP A 72 10.72 -10.83 7.06
CA ASP A 72 10.77 -10.95 8.51
C ASP A 72 9.40 -10.92 9.22
N ALA A 73 8.37 -10.33 8.61
CA ALA A 73 7.08 -10.08 9.25
C ALA A 73 5.97 -11.01 8.75
N ILE A 74 6.16 -11.61 7.58
CA ILE A 74 5.16 -12.44 6.93
C ILE A 74 5.21 -13.90 7.42
N ASP A 75 6.20 -14.30 8.23
CA ASP A 75 6.14 -15.56 9.00
C ASP A 75 4.83 -15.70 9.81
N ASP A 76 4.19 -14.57 10.17
CA ASP A 76 2.90 -14.54 10.85
C ASP A 76 1.68 -14.76 9.91
N LEU A 77 1.85 -14.75 8.59
CA LEU A 77 0.78 -15.01 7.60
C LEU A 77 1.01 -16.34 6.87
N ASP A 78 -0.03 -17.16 6.78
CA ASP A 78 -0.04 -18.33 5.90
C ASP A 78 -0.16 -17.88 4.43
N LEU A 79 0.98 -17.62 3.78
CA LEU A 79 1.01 -17.20 2.39
C LEU A 79 0.65 -18.30 1.39
N ALA A 80 0.71 -19.59 1.76
CA ALA A 80 0.45 -20.68 0.82
C ALA A 80 -1.00 -20.66 0.30
N GLY A 81 -1.92 -20.15 1.12
CA GLY A 81 -3.33 -19.94 0.77
C GLY A 81 -3.66 -18.56 0.18
N CYS A 82 -2.66 -17.76 -0.18
CA CYS A 82 -2.82 -16.37 -0.59
C CYS A 82 -2.33 -16.08 -2.02
N THR A 83 -3.03 -15.19 -2.72
CA THR A 83 -2.51 -14.49 -3.91
C THR A 83 -2.03 -13.10 -3.47
N LEU A 84 -0.78 -12.76 -3.75
CA LEU A 84 -0.11 -11.53 -3.34
C LEU A 84 -0.18 -10.52 -4.49
N VAL A 85 -0.80 -9.37 -4.24
CA VAL A 85 -1.15 -8.43 -5.30
C VAL A 85 -0.68 -7.03 -4.93
N PRO A 86 0.16 -6.36 -5.75
CA PRO A 86 0.50 -4.97 -5.53
C PRO A 86 -0.70 -4.09 -5.90
N ILE A 87 -1.01 -3.09 -5.06
CA ILE A 87 -1.94 -2.02 -5.45
C ILE A 87 -1.31 -1.24 -6.61
N PRO A 88 -2.02 -0.97 -7.72
CA PRO A 88 -1.42 -0.31 -8.87
C PRO A 88 -0.96 1.12 -8.54
N PRO A 89 0.20 1.56 -9.07
CA PRO A 89 0.68 2.92 -8.88
C PRO A 89 -0.24 3.93 -9.58
N SER A 90 -0.06 5.22 -9.28
CA SER A 90 -0.89 6.28 -9.86
C SER A 90 -0.70 6.52 -11.36
N LYS A 91 0.32 5.91 -11.97
CA LYS A 91 0.60 6.02 -13.40
C LYS A 91 0.33 4.68 -14.06
N ILE A 92 -0.16 4.68 -15.30
CA ILE A 92 -0.45 3.46 -16.06
C ILE A 92 0.83 2.82 -16.59
N LYS A 93 0.80 1.52 -16.93
CA LYS A 93 1.97 0.74 -17.39
C LYS A 93 2.70 1.36 -18.60
N THR A 94 1.96 2.03 -19.48
CA THR A 94 2.53 2.69 -20.67
C THR A 94 3.13 4.08 -20.38
N ASN A 95 2.93 4.63 -19.18
CA ASN A 95 3.48 5.92 -18.81
C ASN A 95 4.99 5.80 -18.50
N PRO A 96 5.86 6.69 -19.02
CA PRO A 96 7.30 6.68 -18.72
C PRO A 96 7.66 6.85 -17.22
N GLN A 97 6.75 7.37 -16.42
CA GLN A 97 6.85 7.52 -14.97
C GLN A 97 6.17 6.38 -14.19
N TYR A 98 5.75 5.31 -14.86
CA TYR A 98 5.29 4.08 -14.21
C TYR A 98 6.32 3.58 -13.20
N ASP A 99 5.85 3.12 -12.05
CA ASP A 99 6.70 2.78 -10.92
C ASP A 99 6.18 1.49 -10.27
N ASP A 100 6.77 0.38 -10.69
CA ASP A 100 6.48 -1.00 -10.30
C ASP A 100 7.17 -1.41 -8.98
N ARG A 101 7.51 -0.45 -8.11
CA ARG A 101 8.30 -0.72 -6.89
C ARG A 101 7.72 -1.81 -6.00
N MET A 102 6.39 -1.90 -5.86
CA MET A 102 5.77 -2.92 -5.01
C MET A 102 5.82 -4.29 -5.69
N THR A 103 5.61 -4.34 -7.00
CA THR A 103 5.85 -5.55 -7.81
C THR A 103 7.30 -6.03 -7.67
N GLN A 104 8.28 -5.13 -7.71
CA GLN A 104 9.69 -5.47 -7.46
C GLN A 104 9.94 -6.01 -6.04
N VAL A 105 9.23 -5.51 -5.03
CA VAL A 105 9.29 -6.04 -3.66
C VAL A 105 8.72 -7.46 -3.60
N LEU A 106 7.52 -7.67 -4.13
CA LEU A 106 6.86 -8.98 -4.09
C LEU A 106 7.62 -10.04 -4.88
N ASN A 107 8.22 -9.67 -6.02
CA ASN A 107 9.08 -10.57 -6.80
C ASN A 107 10.37 -10.94 -6.05
N ARG A 108 10.89 -10.08 -5.16
CA ARG A 108 12.03 -10.42 -4.30
C ARG A 108 11.63 -11.39 -3.20
N LEU A 109 10.46 -11.20 -2.59
CA LEU A 109 9.90 -12.16 -1.63
C LEU A 109 9.67 -13.52 -2.28
N ASN A 110 9.23 -13.53 -3.54
CA ASN A 110 9.03 -14.75 -4.32
C ASN A 110 10.31 -15.25 -5.01
N SER A 111 11.49 -15.03 -4.43
CA SER A 111 12.76 -15.44 -5.05
C SER A 111 12.88 -16.96 -5.25
N GLU A 112 12.20 -17.75 -4.41
CA GLU A 112 12.13 -19.21 -4.54
C GLU A 112 11.02 -19.70 -5.49
N GLY A 113 10.13 -18.81 -5.95
CA GLY A 113 9.06 -19.13 -6.89
C GLY A 113 7.87 -19.88 -6.29
N ASN A 114 7.74 -19.92 -4.96
CA ASN A 114 6.72 -20.69 -4.24
C ASN A 114 5.47 -19.86 -3.87
N LEU A 115 5.52 -18.53 -4.06
CA LEU A 115 4.42 -17.61 -3.77
C LEU A 115 3.63 -17.30 -5.04
N ASP A 116 2.33 -17.10 -4.88
CA ASP A 116 1.43 -16.68 -5.95
C ASP A 116 1.39 -15.16 -6.04
N VAL A 117 2.31 -14.55 -6.79
CA VAL A 117 2.42 -13.09 -6.98
C VAL A 117 1.85 -12.69 -8.33
N ARG A 118 0.85 -11.81 -8.35
CA ARG A 118 0.16 -11.39 -9.59
C ARG A 118 -0.24 -9.93 -9.59
N GLU A 119 -0.27 -9.32 -10.77
CA GLU A 119 -0.78 -7.95 -10.99
C GLU A 119 -2.21 -8.00 -11.52
N ILE A 120 -3.17 -8.46 -10.70
CA ILE A 120 -4.56 -8.70 -11.15
C ILE A 120 -5.40 -7.43 -11.33
N ILE A 121 -4.93 -6.27 -10.88
CA ILE A 121 -5.61 -4.98 -11.04
C ILE A 121 -4.71 -4.06 -11.86
N ASN A 122 -5.27 -3.38 -12.84
CA ASN A 122 -4.60 -2.33 -13.59
C ASN A 122 -5.31 -0.98 -13.38
N ALA A 123 -4.56 0.11 -13.43
CA ALA A 123 -5.12 1.45 -13.53
C ALA A 123 -5.42 1.78 -15.00
N ILE A 124 -6.63 2.29 -15.28
CA ILE A 124 -7.09 2.62 -16.65
C ILE A 124 -6.46 3.94 -17.13
N GLU A 125 -6.43 4.95 -16.26
CA GLU A 125 -5.88 6.28 -16.56
C GLU A 125 -4.86 6.75 -15.52
N ASP A 126 -3.98 7.66 -15.95
CA ASP A 126 -3.04 8.33 -15.07
C ASP A 126 -3.77 9.21 -14.07
N ARG A 127 -3.41 9.08 -12.79
CA ARG A 127 -3.76 10.05 -11.76
C ARG A 127 -2.52 10.80 -11.29
N ASP A 128 -2.65 12.11 -11.21
CA ASP A 128 -1.70 12.92 -10.46
C ASP A 128 -1.99 12.79 -8.97
N ALA A 129 -0.91 12.77 -8.18
CA ALA A 129 -1.05 12.90 -6.74
C ALA A 129 -1.78 14.23 -6.46
N SER A 130 -2.86 14.17 -5.69
CA SER A 130 -3.81 15.25 -5.38
C SER A 130 -3.21 16.39 -4.53
N HIS A 131 -2.00 16.83 -4.85
CA HIS A 131 -1.24 17.89 -4.20
C HIS A 131 -1.33 19.25 -4.90
N LEU A 132 -2.15 19.42 -5.94
CA LEU A 132 -2.26 20.69 -6.69
C LEU A 132 -3.59 21.45 -6.49
N SER A 133 -4.55 20.93 -5.73
CA SER A 133 -5.79 21.65 -5.41
C SER A 133 -6.36 21.18 -4.09
N GLY A 134 -6.44 22.09 -3.12
CA GLY A 134 -6.83 21.83 -1.74
C GLY A 134 -8.30 21.46 -1.51
N ASP A 135 -8.95 20.72 -2.41
CA ASP A 135 -10.34 20.27 -2.19
C ASP A 135 -10.82 19.05 -3.01
N HIS A 136 -9.94 18.38 -3.77
CA HIS A 136 -10.34 17.19 -4.55
C HIS A 136 -9.48 15.98 -4.17
N ARG A 137 -9.71 15.42 -2.97
CA ARG A 137 -9.39 14.00 -2.77
C ARG A 137 -10.32 13.20 -3.68
N PRO A 138 -9.79 12.32 -4.55
CA PRO A 138 -10.64 11.52 -5.42
C PRO A 138 -11.65 10.75 -4.57
N LYS A 139 -12.91 10.75 -5.00
CA LYS A 139 -13.94 9.97 -4.33
C LYS A 139 -13.65 8.49 -4.54
N LEU A 140 -14.18 7.66 -3.66
CA LEU A 140 -13.99 6.21 -3.75
C LEU A 140 -14.49 5.67 -5.10
N ASP A 141 -15.66 6.14 -5.55
CA ASP A 141 -16.26 5.75 -6.82
C ASP A 141 -15.33 6.08 -8.00
N ASP A 142 -14.73 7.28 -8.01
CA ASP A 142 -13.76 7.64 -9.04
C ASP A 142 -12.58 6.66 -9.08
N LEU A 143 -12.11 6.18 -7.92
CA LEU A 143 -11.02 5.21 -7.86
C LEU A 143 -11.44 3.82 -8.35
N VAL A 144 -12.64 3.37 -7.99
CA VAL A 144 -13.22 2.11 -8.46
C VAL A 144 -13.33 2.12 -9.98
N GLU A 145 -13.85 3.21 -10.57
CA GLU A 145 -13.95 3.37 -12.02
C GLU A 145 -12.60 3.39 -12.74
N ASN A 146 -11.52 3.74 -12.04
CA ASN A 146 -10.17 3.78 -12.62
C ASN A 146 -9.42 2.45 -12.47
N TYR A 147 -10.03 1.42 -11.88
CA TYR A 147 -9.42 0.11 -11.70
C TYR A 147 -10.18 -0.94 -12.50
N GLU A 148 -9.42 -1.75 -13.24
CA GLU A 148 -9.94 -2.90 -13.97
C GLU A 148 -9.19 -4.17 -13.55
N LEU A 149 -9.90 -5.31 -13.58
CA LEU A 149 -9.28 -6.61 -13.35
C LEU A 149 -8.67 -7.13 -14.65
N ASP A 150 -7.46 -7.64 -14.54
CA ASP A 150 -6.88 -8.52 -15.55
C ASP A 150 -7.46 -9.93 -15.35
N LEU A 151 -8.43 -10.31 -16.17
CA LEU A 151 -9.17 -11.56 -15.98
C LEU A 151 -8.31 -12.80 -16.23
N GLU A 152 -7.26 -12.69 -17.06
CA GLU A 152 -6.32 -13.81 -17.29
C GLU A 152 -5.49 -14.05 -16.02
N GLU A 153 -5.01 -12.98 -15.38
CA GLU A 153 -4.29 -13.08 -14.11
C GLU A 153 -5.21 -13.52 -12.94
N CYS A 154 -6.53 -13.39 -13.08
CA CYS A 154 -7.52 -13.84 -12.11
C CYS A 154 -7.86 -15.34 -12.19
N GLU A 155 -7.29 -16.11 -13.12
CA GLU A 155 -7.56 -17.55 -13.19
C GLU A 155 -7.07 -18.28 -11.93
N GLU A 156 -7.96 -19.04 -11.28
CA GLU A 156 -7.62 -19.85 -10.09
C GLU A 156 -7.01 -19.06 -8.91
N LEU A 157 -7.52 -17.84 -8.65
CA LEU A 157 -7.15 -17.09 -7.45
C LEU A 157 -7.30 -17.93 -6.18
N LYS A 158 -6.38 -17.73 -5.22
CA LYS A 158 -6.50 -18.35 -3.91
C LYS A 158 -7.68 -17.75 -3.14
N SER A 159 -8.12 -18.46 -2.10
CA SER A 159 -9.23 -18.03 -1.23
C SER A 159 -9.02 -16.67 -0.55
N THR A 160 -7.76 -16.22 -0.47
CA THR A 160 -7.38 -14.93 0.10
C THR A 160 -6.51 -14.16 -0.90
N VAL A 161 -6.86 -12.91 -1.16
CA VAL A 161 -6.02 -11.93 -1.86
C VAL A 161 -5.45 -10.96 -0.83
N VAL A 162 -4.13 -10.79 -0.84
CA VAL A 162 -3.41 -9.83 0.00
C VAL A 162 -2.93 -8.68 -0.86
N LEU A 163 -3.51 -7.50 -0.64
CA LEU A 163 -3.17 -6.26 -1.32
C LEU A 163 -2.01 -5.56 -0.62
N PHE A 164 -0.96 -5.22 -1.35
CA PHE A 164 0.23 -4.55 -0.83
C PHE A 164 0.38 -3.12 -1.36
N ASP A 165 0.61 -2.15 -0.47
CA ASP A 165 0.88 -0.76 -0.85
C ASP A 165 1.89 -0.09 0.09
N ASP A 166 2.43 1.05 -0.32
CA ASP A 166 3.49 1.72 0.42
C ASP A 166 3.02 2.35 1.73
N LEU A 167 1.94 3.12 1.69
CA LEU A 167 1.47 3.92 2.81
C LEU A 167 -0.04 3.98 2.82
N ILE A 168 -0.65 3.46 3.90
CA ILE A 168 -2.08 3.72 4.11
C ILE A 168 -2.30 5.12 4.70
N THR A 169 -3.04 5.93 3.94
CA THR A 169 -3.48 7.27 4.35
C THR A 169 -4.95 7.27 4.71
N ALA A 170 -5.87 7.64 3.81
CA ALA A 170 -7.31 7.56 4.08
C ALA A 170 -7.87 6.13 3.92
N GLY A 171 -7.16 5.25 3.20
CA GLY A 171 -7.61 3.88 2.87
C GLY A 171 -8.37 3.75 1.54
N ALA A 172 -8.47 4.82 0.75
CA ALA A 172 -9.30 4.86 -0.47
C ALA A 172 -8.87 3.83 -1.54
N HIS A 173 -7.56 3.76 -1.85
CA HIS A 173 -7.03 2.82 -2.85
C HIS A 173 -7.29 1.35 -2.47
N PHE A 174 -7.04 1.00 -1.21
CA PHE A 174 -7.36 -0.33 -0.70
C PHE A 174 -8.85 -0.65 -0.83
N LYS A 175 -9.73 0.26 -0.42
CA LYS A 175 -11.18 0.03 -0.52
C LYS A 175 -11.64 -0.10 -1.95
N ALA A 176 -11.11 0.71 -2.87
CA ALA A 176 -11.44 0.61 -4.29
C ALA A 176 -11.02 -0.73 -4.88
N CYS A 177 -9.76 -1.14 -4.65
CA CYS A 177 -9.25 -2.45 -5.10
C CYS A 177 -10.04 -3.62 -4.50
N LYS A 178 -10.32 -3.55 -3.19
CA LYS A 178 -11.15 -4.54 -2.49
C LYS A 178 -12.54 -4.64 -3.11
N GLN A 179 -13.18 -3.50 -3.40
CA GLN A 179 -14.49 -3.49 -4.01
C GLN A 179 -14.47 -4.10 -5.42
N VAL A 180 -13.52 -3.70 -6.26
CA VAL A 180 -13.34 -4.28 -7.62
C VAL A 180 -13.17 -5.80 -7.57
N ILE A 181 -12.36 -6.31 -6.64
CA ILE A 181 -12.18 -7.76 -6.45
C ILE A 181 -13.49 -8.40 -5.98
N GLN A 182 -14.14 -7.87 -4.95
CA GLN A 182 -15.31 -8.50 -4.33
C GLN A 182 -16.57 -8.41 -5.21
N ASP A 183 -16.67 -7.41 -6.09
CA ASP A 183 -17.75 -7.31 -7.07
C ASP A 183 -17.66 -8.43 -8.12
N ALA A 184 -16.44 -8.87 -8.48
CA ALA A 184 -16.20 -9.99 -9.40
C ALA A 184 -16.13 -11.35 -8.70
N PHE A 185 -15.57 -11.39 -7.47
CA PHE A 185 -15.30 -12.60 -6.69
C PHE A 185 -15.75 -12.43 -5.23
N PRO A 186 -17.06 -12.54 -4.95
CA PRO A 186 -17.62 -12.21 -3.63
C PRO A 186 -17.10 -13.05 -2.46
N ASP A 187 -16.69 -14.29 -2.74
CA ASP A 187 -16.22 -15.24 -1.72
C ASP A 187 -14.72 -15.08 -1.39
N ILE A 188 -13.96 -14.29 -2.17
CA ILE A 188 -12.54 -14.05 -1.91
C ILE A 188 -12.39 -13.12 -0.71
N LYS A 189 -11.59 -13.56 0.26
CA LYS A 189 -11.17 -12.71 1.37
C LYS A 189 -10.12 -11.71 0.88
N VAL A 190 -10.30 -10.42 1.17
CA VAL A 190 -9.32 -9.38 0.82
C VAL A 190 -8.70 -8.79 2.09
N ILE A 191 -7.37 -8.85 2.17
CA ILE A 191 -6.54 -8.32 3.26
C ILE A 191 -5.65 -7.20 2.71
N GLY A 192 -5.38 -6.16 3.51
CA GLY A 192 -4.42 -5.10 3.17
C GLY A 192 -3.14 -5.19 3.99
N VAL A 193 -1.97 -5.07 3.37
CA VAL A 193 -0.67 -4.97 4.03
C VAL A 193 0.06 -3.73 3.52
N PHE A 194 0.50 -2.89 4.45
CA PHE A 194 1.13 -1.60 4.14
C PHE A 194 2.53 -1.53 4.76
N ILE A 195 3.50 -0.93 4.05
CA ILE A 195 4.83 -0.69 4.64
C ILE A 195 4.68 0.23 5.85
N ALA A 196 3.86 1.28 5.72
CA ALA A 196 3.56 2.16 6.83
C ALA A 196 2.08 2.57 6.90
N ARG A 197 1.63 2.96 8.09
CA ARG A 197 0.44 3.78 8.25
C ARG A 197 0.83 5.24 8.44
N ARG A 198 0.00 6.15 7.93
CA ARG A 198 0.09 7.56 8.28
C ARG A 198 -0.46 7.78 9.68
N VAL A 199 0.29 8.49 10.53
CA VAL A 199 -0.23 9.01 11.79
C VAL A 199 -0.65 10.46 11.59
N VAL A 200 -1.78 10.81 12.17
CA VAL A 200 -2.23 12.20 12.25
C VAL A 200 -1.88 12.70 13.66
N PRO A 201 -1.01 13.71 13.79
CA PRO A 201 -0.69 14.31 15.08
C PRO A 201 -1.97 14.79 15.77
N ASP A 202 -2.04 14.60 17.09
CA ASP A 202 -3.09 15.23 17.87
C ASP A 202 -2.78 16.73 17.93
N PRO A 203 -3.64 17.62 17.41
CA PRO A 203 -3.40 19.06 17.47
C PRO A 203 -3.28 19.61 18.91
N PHE A 204 -3.59 18.78 19.92
CA PHE A 204 -3.48 19.12 21.34
C PHE A 204 -2.34 18.40 22.09
N SER A 205 -1.53 17.55 21.44
CA SER A 205 -0.45 16.83 22.14
C SER A 205 0.54 17.77 22.82
N ASP A 206 0.92 18.85 22.14
CA ASP A 206 1.94 19.80 22.62
C ASP A 206 1.46 20.66 23.80
N PHE A 207 0.15 20.64 24.10
CA PHE A 207 -0.43 21.38 25.22
C PHE A 207 -0.43 20.59 26.53
N LEU A 208 -0.18 19.28 26.49
CA LEU A 208 -0.24 18.40 27.67
C LEU A 208 1.13 18.14 28.32
N ASP A 209 2.23 18.36 27.60
CA ASP A 209 3.60 18.20 28.12
C ASP A 209 4.11 19.42 28.93
N GLY A 210 3.24 20.40 29.20
CA GLY A 210 3.56 21.65 29.88
C GLY A 210 2.99 21.82 31.30
N VAL A 211 2.53 20.74 31.95
CA VAL A 211 1.96 20.77 33.32
C VAL A 211 2.81 20.00 34.33
#